data_AF-A0A931QP89-F1
#
_entry.id   AF-A0A931QP89-F1
#
_cell.length_a   1.000
_cell.length_b   1.000
_cell.length_c   1.000
_cell.angle_alpha   90.00
_cell.angle_beta   90.00
_cell.angle_gamma   90.00
#
_symmetry.space_group_name_H-M   'P 1'
#
loop_
_entity.id
_entity.type
_entity.pdbx_description
1 polymer ?
#
loop_
_entity_poly.entity_id
_entity_poly.type
_entity_poly.pdbx_seq_one_letter_code
_entity_poly.pdbx_strand_id
1 'polypeptide(L)'
;MARTESVTFQVHPNDEQEQIELMQKFHWSLLSSQEIKTIDNHLERRGDDIYQVTNTERYVKLTFNRALDLPNLNEVKKLEQQYLAVPHPKYPVLFPGGFWIWLFTSAWCLLWFLYFFLSYKPKKEEAERVAKEGLRKRNEILSELEKFD
;
A
#
# COMPACT_ATOMS: atom_id res chain seq x y z
N MET A 1 -3.57 -34.60 -11.36
CA MET A 1 -3.26 -33.38 -10.58
C MET A 1 -3.98 -32.23 -11.22
N ALA A 2 -4.88 -31.56 -10.49
CA ALA A 2 -5.47 -30.31 -10.95
C ALA A 2 -4.34 -29.28 -11.14
N ARG A 3 -4.36 -28.54 -12.25
CA ARG A 3 -3.37 -27.48 -12.47
C ARG A 3 -3.71 -26.32 -11.55
N THR A 4 -2.76 -25.86 -10.76
CA THR A 4 -2.92 -24.73 -9.83
C THR A 4 -1.89 -23.67 -10.12
N GLU A 5 -2.25 -22.41 -9.95
CA GLU A 5 -1.32 -21.28 -9.89
C GLU A 5 -1.11 -20.84 -8.45
N SER A 6 0.04 -20.24 -8.16
CA SER A 6 0.40 -19.80 -6.81
C SER A 6 1.03 -18.41 -6.83
N VAL A 7 0.68 -17.57 -5.85
CA VAL A 7 1.23 -16.22 -5.69
C VAL A 7 1.58 -16.00 -4.22
N THR A 8 2.62 -15.21 -3.97
CA THR A 8 3.06 -14.81 -2.64
C THR A 8 2.95 -13.31 -2.45
N PHE A 9 2.42 -12.86 -1.32
CA PHE A 9 2.34 -11.46 -0.91
C PHE A 9 3.10 -11.23 0.38
N GLN A 10 3.68 -10.04 0.51
CA GLN A 10 4.22 -9.53 1.77
C GLN A 10 3.31 -8.40 2.23
N VAL A 11 2.76 -8.53 3.43
CA VAL A 11 1.84 -7.55 4.01
C VAL A 11 2.28 -7.17 5.41
N HIS A 12 1.84 -5.99 5.85
CA HIS A 12 2.01 -5.60 7.24
C HIS A 12 1.12 -6.49 8.13
N PRO A 13 1.54 -6.88 9.34
CA PRO A 13 0.77 -7.79 10.21
C PRO A 13 -0.65 -7.32 10.52
N ASN A 14 -0.87 -6.00 10.56
CA ASN A 14 -2.21 -5.44 10.81
C ASN A 14 -3.17 -5.60 9.62
N ASP A 15 -2.64 -5.80 8.42
CA ASP A 15 -3.41 -5.84 7.18
C ASP A 15 -3.57 -7.29 6.67
N GLU A 16 -3.08 -8.28 7.43
CA GLU A 16 -3.09 -9.70 7.07
C GLU A 16 -4.51 -10.18 6.75
N GLN A 17 -5.45 -9.95 7.67
CA GLN A 17 -6.82 -10.43 7.53
C GLN A 17 -7.54 -9.76 6.35
N GLU A 18 -7.36 -8.46 6.17
CA GLU A 18 -7.94 -7.70 5.06
C GLU A 18 -7.42 -8.23 3.72
N GLN A 19 -6.11 -8.53 3.62
CA GLN A 19 -5.54 -9.11 2.41
C GLN A 19 -6.08 -10.52 2.15
N ILE A 20 -6.23 -11.36 3.17
CA ILE A 20 -6.78 -12.72 3.01
C ILE A 20 -8.22 -12.64 2.47
N GLU A 21 -9.06 -11.81 3.07
CA GLU A 21 -10.45 -11.62 2.64
C GLU A 21 -10.53 -11.09 1.21
N LEU A 22 -9.69 -10.11 0.85
CA LEU A 22 -9.63 -9.59 -0.51
C LEU A 22 -9.25 -10.68 -1.52
N MET A 23 -8.23 -11.47 -1.22
CA MET A 23 -7.75 -12.53 -2.10
C MET A 23 -8.78 -13.66 -2.25
N GLN A 24 -9.48 -14.01 -1.17
CA GLN A 24 -10.56 -15.00 -1.20
C GLN A 24 -11.68 -14.63 -2.15
N LYS A 25 -12.03 -13.34 -2.26
CA LYS A 25 -13.03 -12.86 -3.24
C LYS A 25 -12.63 -13.17 -4.69
N PHE A 26 -11.33 -13.18 -5.00
CA PHE A 26 -10.82 -13.57 -6.33
C PHE A 26 -10.57 -15.08 -6.47
N HIS A 27 -11.23 -15.89 -5.62
CA HIS A 27 -11.11 -17.35 -5.51
C HIS A 27 -9.70 -17.85 -5.20
N TRP A 28 -8.85 -17.03 -4.59
CA TRP A 28 -7.57 -17.49 -4.06
C TRP A 28 -7.78 -18.19 -2.72
N SER A 29 -7.23 -19.39 -2.59
CA SER A 29 -7.20 -20.14 -1.35
C SER A 29 -5.90 -19.88 -0.61
N LEU A 30 -5.97 -19.61 0.69
CA LEU A 30 -4.79 -19.42 1.53
C LEU A 30 -4.09 -20.77 1.73
N LEU A 31 -2.83 -20.85 1.32
CA LEU A 31 -1.99 -22.04 1.51
C LEU A 31 -1.19 -21.96 2.81
N SER A 32 -0.60 -20.79 3.09
CA SER A 32 0.19 -20.58 4.30
C SER A 32 0.27 -19.11 4.67
N SER A 33 0.27 -18.82 5.98
CA SER A 33 0.66 -17.53 6.54
C SER A 33 1.91 -17.71 7.42
N GLN A 34 2.91 -16.86 7.24
CA GLN A 34 4.16 -16.89 8.01
C GLN A 34 4.55 -15.47 8.42
N GLU A 35 4.59 -15.20 9.72
CA GLU A 35 5.11 -13.95 10.26
C GLU A 35 6.65 -13.98 10.28
N ILE A 36 7.27 -12.96 9.69
CA ILE A 36 8.72 -12.80 9.61
C ILE A 36 9.10 -11.52 10.34
N LYS A 37 10.00 -11.66 11.31
CA LYS A 37 10.60 -10.56 12.07
C LYS A 37 12.11 -10.60 11.87
N THR A 38 12.64 -9.63 11.14
CA THR A 38 14.07 -9.45 10.93
C THR A 38 14.55 -8.32 11.83
N ILE A 39 15.59 -8.59 12.62
CA ILE A 39 16.25 -7.56 13.44
C ILE A 39 17.68 -7.48 12.92
N ASP A 40 18.00 -6.38 12.25
CA ASP A 40 19.36 -6.08 11.81
C ASP A 40 20.00 -5.08 12.78
N ASN A 41 21.21 -5.40 13.23
CA ASN A 41 21.98 -4.59 14.16
C ASN A 41 23.32 -4.26 13.50
N HIS A 42 23.49 -3.01 13.08
CA HIS A 42 24.74 -2.54 12.49
C HIS A 42 25.19 -1.22 13.11
N LEU A 43 26.48 -0.94 12.99
CA LEU A 43 27.06 0.33 13.40
C LEU A 43 27.04 1.29 12.20
N GLU A 44 26.46 2.47 12.37
CA GLU A 44 26.53 3.56 11.40
C GLU A 44 27.46 4.67 11.92
N ARG A 45 28.21 5.28 11.00
CA ARG A 45 29.01 6.46 11.29
C ARG A 45 28.36 7.67 10.63
N ARG A 46 27.99 8.68 11.42
CA ARG A 46 27.46 9.96 10.93
C ARG A 46 28.34 11.08 11.48
N GLY A 47 29.31 11.53 10.69
CA GLY A 47 30.36 12.43 11.14
C GLY A 47 31.47 11.68 11.89
N ASP A 48 31.84 12.14 13.09
CA ASP A 48 32.83 11.48 13.95
C ASP A 48 32.22 10.51 14.97
N ASP A 49 30.89 10.47 15.11
CA ASP A 49 30.21 9.57 16.02
C ASP A 49 29.84 8.24 15.34
N ILE A 50 30.11 7.14 16.05
CA ILE A 50 29.65 5.79 15.71
C ILE A 50 28.46 5.46 16.62
N TYR A 51 27.32 5.13 16.04
CA TYR A 51 26.13 4.76 16.77
C TYR A 51 25.60 3.41 16.28
N GLN A 52 25.01 2.65 17.21
CA GLN A 52 24.35 1.40 16.90
C GLN A 52 22.93 1.69 16.41
N VAL A 53 22.63 1.19 15.21
CA VAL A 53 21.29 1.25 14.61
C VAL A 53 20.70 -0.14 14.66
N THR A 54 19.48 -0.23 15.16
CA THR A 54 18.67 -1.45 15.13
C THR A 54 17.51 -1.24 14.16
N ASN A 55 17.58 -1.87 13.00
CA ASN A 55 16.48 -1.90 12.04
C ASN A 55 15.63 -3.13 12.32
N THR A 56 14.35 -2.92 12.69
CA THR A 56 13.40 -4.01 12.88
C THR A 56 12.41 -4.00 11.73
N GLU A 57 12.43 -5.03 10.90
CA GLU A 57 11.44 -5.28 9.87
C GLU A 57 10.46 -6.35 10.36
N ARG A 58 9.16 -6.10 10.21
CA ARG A 58 8.10 -7.03 10.62
C ARG A 58 7.05 -7.08 9.53
N TYR A 59 6.86 -8.25 8.92
CA TYR A 59 5.87 -8.47 7.87
C TYR A 59 5.35 -9.91 7.92
N VAL A 60 4.19 -10.13 7.31
CA VAL A 60 3.60 -11.45 7.13
C VAL A 60 3.70 -11.84 5.66
N LYS A 61 4.23 -13.03 5.40
CA LYS A 61 4.31 -13.64 4.08
C LYS A 61 3.10 -14.57 3.89
N LEU A 62 2.21 -14.18 2.99
CA LEU A 62 1.03 -14.95 2.61
C LEU A 62 1.31 -15.69 1.31
N THR A 63 1.02 -16.99 1.26
CA THR A 63 1.07 -17.79 0.03
C THR A 63 -0.34 -18.25 -0.30
N PHE A 64 -0.77 -17.99 -1.53
CA PHE A 64 -2.07 -18.37 -2.04
C PHE A 64 -1.94 -19.35 -3.21
N ASN A 65 -2.95 -20.19 -3.38
CA ASN A 65 -3.13 -21.03 -4.55
C ASN A 65 -4.53 -20.84 -5.15
N ARG A 66 -4.63 -20.97 -6.48
CA ARG A 66 -5.92 -20.94 -7.19
C ARG A 66 -5.93 -22.04 -8.23
N ALA A 67 -7.06 -22.73 -8.33
CA ALA A 67 -7.22 -23.80 -9.32
C ALA A 67 -7.43 -23.18 -10.73
N LEU A 68 -6.89 -23.82 -11.76
CA LEU A 68 -7.02 -23.32 -13.14
C LEU A 68 -8.30 -23.82 -13.84
N ASP A 69 -9.06 -24.69 -13.18
CA ASP A 69 -10.28 -25.32 -13.67
C ASP A 69 -11.57 -24.64 -13.18
N LEU A 70 -11.45 -23.49 -12.51
CA LEU A 70 -12.61 -22.69 -12.08
C LEU A 70 -13.43 -22.18 -13.28
N PRO A 71 -14.78 -22.24 -13.22
CA PRO A 71 -15.64 -21.59 -14.21
C PRO A 71 -15.41 -20.07 -14.18
N ASN A 72 -15.51 -19.40 -15.33
CA ASN A 72 -15.36 -17.95 -15.46
C ASN A 72 -14.00 -17.36 -15.00
N LEU A 73 -12.96 -18.19 -14.82
CA LEU A 73 -11.64 -17.77 -14.36
C LEU A 73 -11.02 -16.64 -15.20
N ASN A 74 -11.24 -16.65 -16.52
CA ASN A 74 -10.72 -15.61 -17.41
C ASN A 74 -11.32 -14.23 -17.10
N GLU A 75 -12.60 -14.17 -16.73
CA GLU A 75 -13.25 -12.90 -16.37
C GLU A 75 -12.79 -12.44 -14.99
N VAL A 76 -12.68 -13.35 -14.02
CA VAL A 76 -12.11 -13.06 -12.69
C VAL A 76 -10.70 -12.49 -12.81
N LYS A 77 -9.86 -13.07 -13.67
CA LYS A 77 -8.50 -12.57 -13.94
C LYS A 77 -8.48 -11.17 -14.56
N LYS A 78 -9.43 -10.86 -15.45
CA LYS A 78 -9.57 -9.50 -16.00
C LYS A 78 -9.98 -8.50 -14.93
N LEU A 79 -10.95 -8.86 -14.07
CA LEU A 79 -11.39 -8.01 -12.96
C LEU A 79 -10.26 -7.79 -11.94
N GLU A 80 -9.48 -8.83 -11.63
CA GLU A 80 -8.27 -8.76 -10.79
C GLU A 80 -7.25 -7.78 -11.40
N GLN A 81 -6.96 -7.89 -12.70
CA GLN A 81 -6.06 -6.96 -13.39
C GLN A 81 -6.58 -5.53 -13.37
N GLN A 82 -7.89 -5.32 -13.54
CA GLN A 82 -8.51 -4.00 -13.46
C GLN A 82 -8.43 -3.42 -12.05
N TYR A 83 -8.64 -4.25 -11.02
CA TYR A 83 -8.54 -3.84 -9.62
C TYR A 83 -7.12 -3.37 -9.28
N LEU A 84 -6.11 -4.11 -9.72
CA LEU A 84 -4.70 -3.79 -9.52
C LEU A 84 -4.23 -2.59 -10.36
N ALA A 85 -4.86 -2.33 -11.50
CA ALA A 85 -4.56 -1.18 -12.35
C ALA A 85 -5.10 0.16 -11.80
N VAL A 86 -5.93 0.13 -10.74
CA VAL A 86 -6.46 1.37 -10.13
C VAL A 86 -5.32 2.17 -9.50
N PRO A 87 -5.09 3.42 -9.94
CA PRO A 87 -3.95 4.21 -9.50
C PRO A 87 -3.99 4.52 -8.00
N HIS A 88 -2.83 4.49 -7.35
CA HIS A 88 -2.69 4.92 -5.97
C HIS A 88 -2.55 6.45 -5.88
N PRO A 89 -3.27 7.11 -4.96
CA PRO A 89 -3.15 8.55 -4.75
C PRO A 89 -1.75 8.89 -4.22
N LYS A 90 -1.12 9.91 -4.79
CA LYS A 90 0.16 10.44 -4.31
C LYS A 90 -0.11 11.68 -3.45
N TYR A 91 0.01 11.52 -2.13
CA TYR A 91 -0.15 12.64 -1.22
C TYR A 91 1.10 13.53 -1.22
N PRO A 92 0.94 14.87 -1.29
CA PRO A 92 2.07 15.78 -1.14
C PRO A 92 2.63 15.68 0.28
N VAL A 93 3.95 15.79 0.42
CA VAL A 93 4.60 15.86 1.74
C VAL A 93 4.34 17.25 2.34
N LEU A 94 3.82 17.29 3.56
CA LEU A 94 3.47 18.56 4.24
C LEU A 94 4.70 19.43 4.54
N PHE A 95 5.83 18.80 4.86
CA PHE A 95 7.09 19.46 5.15
C PHE A 95 8.23 18.82 4.34
N PRO A 96 8.85 19.52 3.37
CA PRO A 96 10.08 19.02 2.78
C PRO A 96 11.16 18.90 3.88
N GLY A 97 11.84 17.76 3.93
CA GLY A 97 12.83 17.44 4.98
C GLY A 97 13.88 18.54 5.09
N GLY A 98 13.94 19.21 6.26
CA GLY A 98 14.85 20.33 6.54
C GLY A 98 14.18 21.58 7.13
N PHE A 99 12.85 21.63 7.21
CA PHE A 99 12.09 22.85 7.56
C PHE A 99 12.15 23.26 9.06
N TRP A 100 12.61 22.39 9.96
CA TRP A 100 12.60 22.65 11.40
C TRP A 100 13.54 23.77 11.87
N ILE A 101 14.52 24.17 11.05
CA ILE A 101 15.59 25.09 11.46
C ILE A 101 15.17 26.58 11.33
N TRP A 102 14.07 26.90 10.63
CA TRP A 102 13.78 28.29 10.21
C TRP A 102 12.42 28.88 10.65
N LEU A 103 11.63 28.15 11.46
CA LEU A 103 10.29 28.56 11.91
C LEU A 103 10.26 29.83 12.80
N PHE A 104 11.40 30.38 13.20
CA PHE A 104 11.47 31.51 14.14
C PHE A 104 11.48 32.90 13.50
N THR A 105 11.47 33.02 12.16
CA THR A 105 11.37 34.33 11.49
C THR A 105 9.97 34.54 10.90
N SER A 106 9.34 35.68 11.20
CA SER A 106 7.97 36.01 10.76
C SER A 106 7.76 35.96 9.25
N ALA A 107 8.80 36.28 8.46
CA ALA A 107 8.77 36.21 7.01
C ALA A 107 8.67 34.76 6.47
N TRP A 108 9.30 33.80 7.15
CA TRP A 108 9.28 32.39 6.73
C TRP A 108 7.93 31.73 7.02
N CYS A 109 7.25 32.14 8.09
CA CYS A 109 5.88 31.74 8.38
C CYS A 109 4.90 32.18 7.28
N LEU A 110 5.04 33.41 6.76
CA LEU A 110 4.19 33.90 5.68
C LEU A 110 4.42 33.15 4.36
N LEU A 111 5.67 32.89 3.98
CA LEU A 111 6.00 32.07 2.82
C LEU A 111 5.48 30.63 2.93
N TRP A 112 5.56 30.05 4.14
CA TRP A 112 4.99 28.74 4.42
C TRP A 112 3.47 28.71 4.31
N PHE A 113 2.77 29.69 4.89
CA PHE A 113 1.32 29.82 4.76
C PHE A 113 0.90 29.93 3.29
N LEU A 114 1.64 30.74 2.52
CA LEU A 114 1.39 30.95 1.11
C LEU A 114 1.61 29.66 0.30
N TYR A 115 2.68 28.89 0.59
CA TYR A 115 2.90 27.55 0.03
C TYR A 115 1.80 26.55 0.42
N PHE A 116 1.40 26.53 1.69
CA PHE A 116 0.39 25.62 2.21
C PHE A 116 -0.96 25.81 1.50
N PHE A 117 -1.39 27.06 1.34
CA PHE A 117 -2.67 27.37 0.69
C PHE A 117 -2.61 27.24 -0.83
N LEU A 118 -1.53 27.67 -1.49
CA LEU A 118 -1.46 27.66 -2.96
C LEU A 118 -1.03 26.32 -3.55
N SER A 119 -0.15 25.58 -2.88
CA SER A 119 0.46 24.37 -3.45
C SER A 119 0.04 23.10 -2.74
N TYR A 120 0.00 23.08 -1.41
CA TYR A 120 -0.29 21.87 -0.66
C TYR A 120 -1.78 21.51 -0.69
N LYS A 121 -2.66 22.46 -0.36
CA LYS A 121 -4.12 22.25 -0.37
C LYS A 121 -4.68 21.69 -1.69
N PRO A 122 -4.45 22.31 -2.86
CA PRO A 122 -5.04 21.82 -4.10
C PRO A 122 -4.51 20.42 -4.48
N LYS A 123 -3.22 20.15 -4.25
CA LYS A 123 -2.63 18.81 -4.49
C LYS A 123 -3.18 17.75 -3.55
N LYS A 124 -3.48 18.11 -2.29
CA LYS A 124 -4.15 17.23 -1.33
C LYS A 124 -5.57 16.92 -1.79
N GLU A 125 -6.32 17.93 -2.21
CA GLU A 125 -7.69 17.75 -2.72
C GLU A 125 -7.72 16.89 -3.98
N GLU A 126 -6.78 17.07 -4.91
CA GLU A 126 -6.64 16.22 -6.09
C GLU A 126 -6.34 14.76 -5.71
N ALA A 127 -5.39 14.54 -4.80
CA ALA A 127 -5.10 13.20 -4.29
C ALA A 127 -6.31 12.55 -3.60
N GLU A 128 -7.10 13.33 -2.84
CA GLU A 128 -8.34 12.84 -2.22
C GLU A 128 -9.42 12.51 -3.25
N ARG A 129 -9.56 13.28 -4.34
CA ARG A 129 -10.48 12.96 -5.43
C ARG A 129 -10.09 11.65 -6.13
N VAL A 130 -8.81 11.50 -6.48
CA VAL A 130 -8.28 10.26 -7.06
C VAL A 130 -8.48 9.07 -6.11
N ALA A 131 -8.26 9.26 -4.80
CA ALA A 131 -8.50 8.22 -3.80
C ALA A 131 -9.97 7.78 -3.76
N LYS A 132 -10.91 8.75 -3.75
CA LYS A 132 -12.36 8.47 -3.75
C LYS A 132 -12.82 7.78 -5.03
N GLU A 133 -12.36 8.25 -6.19
CA GLU A 133 -12.67 7.64 -7.48
C GLU A 133 -12.09 6.22 -7.58
N GLY A 134 -10.85 6.03 -7.11
CA GLY A 134 -10.20 4.73 -7.05
C GLY A 134 -10.96 3.75 -6.16
N LEU A 135 -11.39 4.21 -4.98
CA LEU A 135 -12.20 3.39 -4.06
C LEU A 135 -13.55 3.03 -4.66
N ARG A 136 -14.21 3.97 -5.34
CA ARG A 136 -15.48 3.70 -6.05
C ARG A 136 -15.30 2.63 -7.13
N LYS A 137 -14.28 2.76 -7.98
CA LYS A 137 -13.97 1.78 -9.03
C LYS A 137 -13.65 0.40 -8.46
N ARG A 138 -12.87 0.34 -7.37
CA ARG A 138 -12.57 -0.93 -6.68
C ARG A 138 -13.84 -1.60 -6.16
N ASN A 139 -14.73 -0.84 -5.55
CA ASN A 139 -16.00 -1.37 -5.05
C ASN A 139 -16.92 -1.82 -6.19
N GLU A 140 -16.97 -1.08 -7.31
CA GLU A 140 -17.70 -1.47 -8.53
C GLU A 140 -17.17 -2.82 -9.05
N ILE A 141 -15.84 -2.98 -9.15
CA ILE A 141 -15.21 -4.24 -9.59
C ILE A 141 -15.54 -5.40 -8.63
N LEU A 142 -15.46 -5.18 -7.32
CA LEU A 142 -15.81 -6.21 -6.33
C LEU A 142 -17.29 -6.59 -6.41
N SER A 143 -18.19 -5.64 -6.64
CA SER A 143 -19.63 -5.94 -6.83
C SER A 143 -19.91 -6.69 -8.14
N GLU A 144 -19.06 -6.50 -9.16
CA GLU A 144 -19.15 -7.27 -10.40
C GLU A 144 -18.62 -8.70 -10.20
N LEU A 145 -17.58 -8.86 -9.39
CA LEU A 145 -17.00 -10.14 -9.02
C LEU A 145 -18.01 -11.03 -8.27
N GLU A 146 -18.82 -10.46 -7.38
CA GLU A 146 -19.89 -11.17 -6.64
C GLU A 146 -20.91 -11.86 -7.55
N LYS A 147 -21.00 -11.50 -8.84
CA LYS A 147 -21.89 -12.18 -9.81
C LYS A 147 -21.34 -13.53 -10.27
N PHE A 148 -20.07 -13.80 -10.00
CA PHE A 148 -19.35 -14.99 -10.42
C PHE A 148 -19.08 -15.97 -9.27
N ASP A 149 -19.44 -15.60 -8.03
CA ASP A 149 -19.52 -16.49 -6.86
C ASP A 149 -20.77 -17.39 -6.92
#